data_AF-V8P7Y9-F1
#
_entry.id   AF-V8P7Y9-F1
#
_cell.length_a   1.000
_cell.length_b   1.000
_cell.length_c   1.000
_cell.angle_alpha   90.00
_cell.angle_beta   90.00
_cell.angle_gamma   90.00
#
_symmetry.space_group_name_H-M   'P 1'
#
loop_
_entity.id
_entity.type
_entity.pdbx_description
1 polymer ?
#
loop_
_entity_poly.entity_id
_entity_poly.type
_entity_poly.pdbx_seq_one_letter_code
_entity_poly.pdbx_strand_id
1 'polypeptide(L)'
;MLQMRGRYLLLFLGVQLVVMALLYREGYRKRVAYFLGIFCKGGTWTMPDGFPNASLLGDVYANLSLIARPPLPPEELPYCPETESYTFNRAKLLNVGFKEAMKDEDWDCIFFHDVDLIPEDDRNIYTCDQFPKHVAVAMDKFGYKLPYKTYFGGVSALSPEQYMKMNGFPNNYWGWGDGKASFRLVCASGAIPGVALSGMVISRPSIQYGRYRMIKHGHDKGNEQNPK
;
A
#
# COMPACT_ATOMS: atom_id res chain seq x y z
N MET A 1 45.66 30.79 -12.24
CA MET A 1 44.38 30.20 -12.73
C MET A 1 43.81 29.07 -11.86
N LEU A 2 44.61 28.29 -11.11
CA LEU A 2 44.10 27.21 -10.24
C LEU A 2 43.29 27.69 -9.01
N GLN A 3 43.60 28.88 -8.48
CA GLN A 3 43.00 29.37 -7.23
C GLN A 3 41.53 29.80 -7.35
N MET A 4 41.08 30.21 -8.55
CA MET A 4 39.69 30.61 -8.81
C MET A 4 38.77 29.38 -8.91
N ARG A 5 39.22 28.30 -9.55
CA ARG A 5 38.43 27.07 -9.74
C ARG A 5 38.09 26.37 -8.42
N GLY A 6 39.01 26.38 -7.45
CA GLY A 6 38.77 25.80 -6.12
C GLY A 6 37.69 26.53 -5.30
N ARG A 7 37.58 27.85 -5.46
CA ARG A 7 36.57 28.67 -4.75
C ARG A 7 35.16 28.36 -5.22
N TYR A 8 34.96 28.21 -6.53
CA TYR A 8 33.64 27.83 -7.08
C TYR A 8 33.25 26.41 -6.70
N LEU A 9 34.20 25.48 -6.60
CA LEU A 9 33.94 24.11 -6.14
C LEU A 9 33.47 24.09 -4.68
N LEU A 10 34.13 24.85 -3.81
CA LEU A 10 33.75 24.97 -2.40
C LEU A 10 32.38 25.63 -2.22
N LEU A 11 32.07 26.67 -3.02
CA LEU A 11 30.75 27.30 -3.02
C LEU A 11 29.67 26.35 -3.50
N PHE A 12 29.93 25.58 -4.56
CA PHE A 12 28.98 24.58 -5.06
C PHE A 12 28.70 23.47 -4.03
N LEU A 13 29.75 22.92 -3.41
CA LEU A 13 29.60 21.92 -2.34
C LEU A 13 28.87 22.50 -1.12
N GLY A 14 29.15 23.75 -0.76
CA GLY A 14 28.46 24.44 0.33
C GLY A 14 26.97 24.62 0.06
N VAL A 15 26.60 25.08 -1.14
CA VAL A 15 25.20 25.22 -1.56
C VAL A 15 24.51 23.85 -1.58
N GLN A 16 25.18 22.82 -2.11
CA GLN A 16 24.64 21.47 -2.17
C GLN A 16 24.38 20.88 -0.78
N LEU A 17 25.29 21.10 0.20
CA LEU A 17 25.07 20.66 1.58
C LEU A 17 23.93 21.40 2.26
N VAL A 18 23.78 22.71 2.02
CA VAL A 18 22.66 23.49 2.56
C VAL A 18 21.33 23.01 1.99
N VAL A 19 21.24 22.78 0.67
CA VAL A 19 20.04 22.23 0.03
C VAL A 19 19.70 20.85 0.60
N MET A 20 20.70 19.99 0.78
CA MET A 20 20.52 18.66 1.37
C MET A 20 20.05 18.73 2.83
N ALA A 21 20.57 19.67 3.62
CA ALA A 21 20.12 19.90 4.99
C ALA A 21 18.69 20.45 5.06
N LEU A 22 18.30 21.32 4.12
CA LEU A 22 16.93 21.83 4.01
C LEU A 22 15.95 20.73 3.61
N LEU A 23 16.28 19.93 2.60
CA LEU A 23 15.49 18.75 2.21
C LEU A 23 15.38 17.74 3.35
N TYR A 24 16.43 17.55 4.14
CA TYR A 24 16.39 16.68 5.32
C TYR A 24 15.44 17.21 6.40
N ARG A 25 15.35 18.53 6.56
CA ARG A 25 14.48 19.19 7.54
C ARG A 25 13.02 19.21 7.11
N GLU A 26 12.74 19.27 5.81
CA GLU A 26 11.39 19.27 5.24
C GLU A 26 10.75 17.88 5.07
N GLY A 27 11.37 16.82 5.60
CA GLY A 27 10.78 15.47 5.61
C GLY A 27 11.35 14.51 4.57
N TYR A 28 12.17 14.98 3.61
CA TYR A 28 12.82 14.13 2.59
C TYR A 28 14.01 13.31 3.12
N ARG A 29 13.95 12.82 4.37
CA ARG A 29 15.04 12.11 5.06
C ARG A 29 15.60 10.93 4.26
N LYS A 30 14.73 10.15 3.62
CA LYS A 30 15.13 8.97 2.82
C LYS A 30 15.81 9.35 1.50
N ARG A 31 15.38 10.40 0.81
CA ARG A 31 16.02 10.87 -0.44
C ARG A 31 17.41 11.46 -0.16
N VAL A 32 17.55 12.19 0.95
CA VAL A 32 18.85 12.70 1.40
C VAL A 32 19.77 11.55 1.83
N ALA A 33 19.26 10.55 2.56
CA ALA A 33 20.01 9.36 2.92
C ALA A 33 20.46 8.52 1.70
N TYR A 34 19.61 8.41 0.67
CA TYR A 34 19.96 7.77 -0.59
C TYR A 34 21.12 8.49 -1.30
N PHE A 35 21.04 9.82 -1.42
CA PHE A 35 22.11 10.62 -1.99
C PHE A 35 23.41 10.52 -1.18
N LEU A 36 23.35 10.50 0.15
CA LEU A 36 24.53 10.26 1.00
C LEU A 36 25.11 8.85 0.79
N GLY A 37 24.25 7.85 0.59
CA GLY A 37 24.65 6.47 0.26
C GLY A 37 25.43 6.33 -1.05
N ILE A 38 25.18 7.21 -2.05
CA ILE A 38 25.96 7.26 -3.29
C ILE A 38 27.42 7.65 -3.02
N PHE A 39 27.66 8.60 -2.11
CA PHE A 39 29.02 9.04 -1.76
C PHE A 39 29.75 8.04 -0.85
N CYS A 40 29.02 7.26 -0.04
CA CYS A 40 29.61 6.24 0.83
C CYS A 40 29.91 4.91 0.11
N LYS A 41 29.40 4.69 -1.11
CA LYS A 41 29.63 3.47 -1.91
C LYS A 41 31.03 3.35 -2.55
N GLY A 42 31.98 4.20 -2.17
CA GLY A 42 33.38 4.17 -2.62
C GLY A 42 34.29 3.17 -1.90
N GLY A 43 33.76 2.35 -0.99
CA GLY A 43 34.50 1.28 -0.31
C GLY A 43 34.22 -0.08 -0.96
N THR A 44 35.27 -0.69 -1.51
CA THR A 44 35.33 -2.00 -2.18
C THR A 44 34.44 -3.09 -1.57
N TRP A 45 33.51 -3.62 -2.36
CA TRP A 45 32.95 -4.96 -2.18
C TRP A 45 32.99 -5.69 -3.52
N THR A 46 33.73 -6.79 -3.57
CA THR A 46 33.63 -7.80 -4.63
C THR A 46 32.27 -8.47 -4.51
N MET A 47 31.37 -8.19 -5.46
CA MET A 47 30.10 -8.91 -5.60
C MET A 47 30.34 -10.19 -6.41
N PRO A 48 29.81 -11.36 -6.01
CA PRO A 48 29.80 -12.52 -6.88
C PRO A 48 28.91 -12.26 -8.09
N ASP A 49 29.37 -12.68 -9.26
CA ASP A 49 28.66 -12.57 -10.53
C ASP A 49 27.26 -13.21 -10.49
N GLY A 50 26.29 -12.48 -11.05
CA GLY A 50 25.07 -13.09 -11.62
C GLY A 50 23.76 -12.70 -10.96
N PHE A 51 23.18 -11.57 -11.37
CA PHE A 51 21.72 -11.43 -11.45
C PHE A 51 21.34 -10.67 -12.72
N PRO A 52 20.68 -11.32 -13.70
CA PRO A 52 20.09 -10.63 -14.83
C PRO A 52 18.75 -10.00 -14.41
N ASN A 53 18.45 -8.88 -15.05
CA ASN A 53 17.17 -8.14 -15.07
C ASN A 53 16.94 -7.18 -13.90
N ALA A 54 17.35 -5.93 -14.13
CA ALA A 54 16.72 -4.77 -13.52
C ALA A 54 15.23 -4.75 -13.90
N SER A 55 14.38 -5.22 -12.98
CA SER A 55 12.92 -5.11 -13.07
C SER A 55 12.49 -3.65 -12.97
N LEU A 56 11.50 -3.28 -13.80
CA LEU A 56 11.00 -1.92 -13.96
C LEU A 56 10.66 -1.25 -12.61
N LEU A 57 11.08 0.00 -12.49
CA LEU A 57 10.67 0.95 -11.44
C LEU A 57 9.13 1.05 -11.44
N GLY A 58 8.47 0.45 -10.44
CA GLY A 58 7.04 0.64 -10.20
C GLY A 58 6.16 -0.62 -10.22
N ASP A 59 6.71 -1.81 -10.46
CA ASP A 59 5.93 -3.05 -10.28
C ASP A 59 5.93 -3.45 -8.79
N VAL A 60 4.77 -3.32 -8.13
CA VAL A 60 4.54 -3.70 -6.73
C VAL A 60 4.74 -5.21 -6.53
N TYR A 61 4.64 -6.01 -7.60
CA TYR A 61 4.89 -7.45 -7.58
C TYR A 61 6.27 -7.84 -8.12
N ALA A 62 7.08 -6.89 -8.58
CA ALA A 62 8.47 -7.17 -8.90
C ALA A 62 9.16 -7.62 -7.63
N ASN A 63 10.04 -8.62 -7.77
CA ASN A 63 10.84 -9.14 -6.68
C ASN A 63 10.04 -9.80 -5.53
N LEU A 64 8.78 -10.20 -5.74
CA LEU A 64 8.07 -11.05 -4.77
C LEU A 64 8.85 -12.35 -4.46
N SER A 65 9.55 -12.88 -5.46
CA SER A 65 10.48 -14.01 -5.31
C SER A 65 11.75 -13.68 -4.51
N LEU A 66 12.06 -12.39 -4.31
CA LEU A 66 13.16 -11.91 -3.47
C LEU A 66 12.71 -11.60 -2.03
N ILE A 67 11.41 -11.69 -1.73
CA ILE A 67 10.93 -11.71 -0.34
C ILE A 67 11.38 -13.04 0.24
N ALA A 68 12.63 -13.08 0.68
CA ALA A 68 13.15 -14.16 1.49
C ALA A 68 12.31 -14.19 2.76
N ARG A 69 11.90 -15.39 3.18
CA ARG A 69 11.46 -15.57 4.56
C ARG A 69 12.57 -14.98 5.44
N PRO A 70 12.23 -14.17 6.45
CA PRO A 70 13.23 -13.72 7.40
C PRO A 70 14.03 -14.93 7.85
N PRO A 71 15.38 -14.89 7.88
CA PRO A 71 16.20 -15.97 8.43
C PRO A 71 16.10 -15.95 9.96
N LEU A 72 14.90 -15.69 10.48
CA LEU A 72 14.58 -15.74 11.88
C LEU A 72 14.24 -17.20 12.19
N PRO A 73 14.85 -17.77 13.24
CA PRO A 73 14.36 -19.01 13.82
C PRO A 73 12.84 -18.91 14.04
N PRO A 74 12.07 -19.99 13.89
CA PRO A 74 10.62 -19.98 14.14
C PRO A 74 10.24 -19.36 15.50
N GLU A 75 11.15 -19.41 16.47
CA GLU A 75 10.99 -18.82 17.80
C GLU A 75 11.09 -17.27 17.85
N GLU A 76 11.69 -16.62 16.84
CA GLU A 76 11.88 -15.16 16.76
C GLU A 76 10.90 -14.46 15.81
N LEU A 77 10.15 -15.22 15.00
CA LEU A 77 9.04 -14.64 14.25
C LEU A 77 7.99 -14.12 15.23
N PRO A 78 7.35 -12.96 14.95
CA PRO A 78 6.20 -12.53 15.72
C PRO A 78 5.20 -13.68 15.76
N TYR A 79 5.00 -14.24 16.95
CA TYR A 79 4.06 -15.34 17.18
C TYR A 79 2.68 -14.87 16.67
N CYS A 80 2.18 -15.51 15.61
CA CYS A 80 0.75 -15.48 15.30
C CYS A 80 0.13 -16.58 16.17
N PRO A 81 -0.54 -16.25 17.28
CA PRO A 81 -1.12 -17.25 18.15
C PRO A 81 -2.10 -18.11 17.37
N GLU A 82 -1.80 -19.40 17.24
CA GLU A 82 -2.72 -20.39 16.64
C GLU A 82 -4.00 -20.57 17.49
N THR A 83 -3.99 -20.06 18.72
CA THR A 83 -4.98 -20.34 19.76
C THR A 83 -5.49 -19.12 20.52
N GLU A 84 -5.32 -17.90 19.99
CA GLU A 84 -6.07 -16.78 20.52
C GLU A 84 -7.38 -16.65 19.74
N SER A 85 -8.51 -16.74 20.45
CA SER A 85 -9.87 -16.62 19.92
C SER A 85 -10.21 -15.18 19.51
N TYR A 86 -9.28 -14.48 18.88
CA TYR A 86 -9.50 -13.13 18.40
C TYR A 86 -10.10 -13.20 17.02
N THR A 87 -11.34 -12.76 16.92
CA THR A 87 -12.03 -12.56 15.66
C THR A 87 -11.21 -11.60 14.79
N PHE A 88 -11.03 -11.93 13.52
CA PHE A 88 -10.27 -11.10 12.59
C PHE A 88 -10.93 -9.73 12.43
N ASN A 89 -10.13 -8.67 12.32
CA ASN A 89 -10.62 -7.31 12.08
C ASN A 89 -9.81 -6.65 10.96
N ARG A 90 -10.24 -6.91 9.73
CA ARG A 90 -9.63 -6.37 8.52
C ARG A 90 -9.50 -4.85 8.57
N ALA A 91 -10.59 -4.14 8.85
CA ALA A 91 -10.63 -2.68 8.80
C ALA A 91 -9.66 -2.03 9.80
N LYS A 92 -9.59 -2.57 11.03
CA LYS A 92 -8.64 -2.10 12.05
C LYS A 92 -7.20 -2.36 11.66
N LEU A 93 -6.88 -3.52 11.09
CA LEU A 93 -5.52 -3.81 10.60
C LEU A 93 -5.12 -2.88 9.46
N LEU A 94 -6.04 -2.55 8.55
CA LEU A 94 -5.77 -1.57 7.50
C LEU A 94 -5.55 -0.16 8.05
N ASN A 95 -6.28 0.25 9.10
CA ASN A 95 -6.00 1.50 9.82
C ASN A 95 -4.60 1.53 10.45
N VAL A 96 -4.19 0.41 11.07
CA VAL A 96 -2.83 0.28 11.63
C VAL A 96 -1.80 0.38 10.51
N GLY A 97 -2.01 -0.35 9.41
CA GLY A 97 -1.13 -0.31 8.24
C GLY A 97 -0.95 1.09 7.67
N PHE A 98 -2.05 1.83 7.50
CA PHE A 98 -1.98 3.24 7.09
C PHE A 98 -1.13 4.07 8.06
N LYS A 99 -1.40 3.98 9.36
CA LYS A 99 -0.69 4.77 10.37
C LYS A 99 0.81 4.45 10.42
N GLU A 100 1.18 3.19 10.29
CA GLU A 100 2.60 2.79 10.31
C GLU A 100 3.30 3.14 8.98
N ALA A 101 2.64 2.96 7.83
CA ALA A 101 3.20 3.34 6.54
C ALA A 101 3.52 4.84 6.46
N MET A 102 2.63 5.69 6.97
CA MET A 102 2.83 7.15 7.01
C MET A 102 3.93 7.60 7.98
N LYS A 103 4.42 6.73 8.89
CA LYS A 103 5.62 7.04 9.69
C LYS A 103 6.91 6.73 8.94
N ASP A 104 6.85 5.78 8.01
CA ASP A 104 8.01 5.33 7.27
C ASP A 104 8.32 6.28 6.09
N GLU A 105 7.30 6.71 5.35
CA GLU A 105 7.46 7.66 4.25
C GLU A 105 6.18 8.49 4.01
N ASP A 106 6.34 9.63 3.36
CA ASP A 106 5.24 10.47 2.89
C ASP A 106 4.66 9.89 1.59
N TRP A 107 3.94 8.78 1.72
CA TRP A 107 3.32 8.10 0.58
C TRP A 107 2.17 8.91 -0.01
N ASP A 108 2.19 9.14 -1.31
CA ASP A 108 1.12 9.88 -2.01
C ASP A 108 -0.13 9.02 -2.29
N CYS A 109 0.01 7.69 -2.24
CA CYS A 109 -1.05 6.75 -2.55
C CYS A 109 -0.94 5.46 -1.74
N ILE A 110 -2.06 5.05 -1.14
CA ILE A 110 -2.14 3.84 -0.31
C ILE A 110 -3.11 2.85 -0.94
N PHE A 111 -2.63 1.64 -1.20
CA PHE A 111 -3.44 0.51 -1.64
C PHE A 111 -3.81 -0.38 -0.45
N PHE A 112 -5.10 -0.65 -0.29
CA PHE A 112 -5.64 -1.61 0.66
C PHE A 112 -6.06 -2.85 -0.12
N HIS A 113 -5.39 -3.96 0.14
CA HIS A 113 -5.35 -5.09 -0.77
C HIS A 113 -5.51 -6.42 -0.04
N ASP A 114 -6.50 -7.21 -0.40
CA ASP A 114 -6.62 -8.58 0.10
C ASP A 114 -5.49 -9.44 -0.47
N VAL A 115 -4.80 -10.21 0.39
CA VAL A 115 -3.63 -10.99 0.01
C VAL A 115 -3.93 -12.08 -1.04
N ASP A 116 -5.19 -12.48 -1.14
CA ASP A 116 -5.67 -13.55 -2.03
C ASP A 116 -6.17 -13.05 -3.39
N LEU A 117 -6.12 -11.75 -3.69
CA LEU A 117 -6.62 -11.20 -4.95
C LEU A 117 -5.47 -10.80 -5.88
N ILE A 118 -5.36 -11.45 -7.04
CA ILE A 118 -4.32 -11.14 -8.03
C ILE A 118 -4.95 -10.47 -9.26
N PRO A 119 -4.46 -9.30 -9.73
CA PRO A 119 -4.96 -8.68 -10.95
C PRO A 119 -4.69 -9.57 -12.17
N GLU A 120 -5.66 -9.71 -13.07
CA GLU A 120 -5.52 -10.50 -14.30
C GLU A 120 -4.96 -9.69 -15.49
N ASP A 121 -4.86 -8.36 -15.36
CA ASP A 121 -4.46 -7.44 -16.43
C ASP A 121 -3.55 -6.33 -15.89
N ASP A 122 -2.38 -6.15 -16.51
CA ASP A 122 -1.36 -5.18 -16.11
C ASP A 122 -1.72 -3.73 -16.45
N ARG A 123 -2.75 -3.51 -17.27
CA ARG A 123 -3.30 -2.18 -17.57
C ARG A 123 -4.14 -1.65 -16.41
N ASN A 124 -4.46 -2.47 -15.42
CA ASN A 124 -5.06 -2.02 -14.16
C ASN A 124 -3.97 -1.44 -13.23
N ILE A 125 -3.51 -0.24 -13.57
CA ILE A 125 -2.36 0.40 -12.94
C ILE A 125 -2.65 0.76 -11.48
N TYR A 126 -1.70 0.43 -10.60
CA TYR A 126 -1.78 0.68 -9.16
C TYR A 126 -1.40 2.13 -8.81
N THR A 127 -2.28 3.05 -9.19
CA THR A 127 -2.18 4.49 -8.85
C THR A 127 -3.49 5.00 -8.25
N CYS A 128 -3.39 6.04 -7.42
CA CYS A 128 -4.55 6.74 -6.91
C CYS A 128 -5.09 7.72 -7.96
N ASP A 129 -6.40 7.95 -7.93
CA ASP A 129 -7.08 8.92 -8.78
C ASP A 129 -7.55 10.12 -7.94
N GLN A 130 -8.19 11.11 -8.58
CA GLN A 130 -8.82 12.26 -7.90
C GLN A 130 -9.88 11.85 -6.87
N PHE A 131 -10.45 10.65 -7.04
CA PHE A 131 -11.46 10.06 -6.17
C PHE A 131 -10.98 8.69 -5.65
N PRO A 132 -11.49 8.21 -4.50
CA PRO A 132 -11.21 6.86 -4.00
C PRO A 132 -11.43 5.81 -5.08
N LYS A 133 -10.41 5.01 -5.34
CA LYS A 133 -10.37 4.09 -6.48
C LYS A 133 -10.66 2.68 -6.02
N HIS A 134 -11.60 2.02 -6.69
CA HIS A 134 -11.88 0.60 -6.48
C HIS A 134 -11.43 -0.17 -7.72
N VAL A 135 -10.32 -0.91 -7.60
CA VAL A 135 -9.68 -1.58 -8.73
C VAL A 135 -10.18 -3.02 -8.92
N ALA A 136 -10.60 -3.70 -7.85
CA ALA A 136 -11.16 -5.06 -7.90
C ALA A 136 -12.63 -5.10 -8.34
N VAL A 137 -12.94 -4.55 -9.52
CA VAL A 137 -14.32 -4.39 -10.01
C VAL A 137 -14.96 -5.70 -10.48
N ALA A 138 -14.14 -6.65 -10.94
CA ALA A 138 -14.60 -7.91 -11.52
C ALA A 138 -13.78 -9.09 -10.97
N MET A 139 -14.19 -9.64 -9.83
CA MET A 139 -13.55 -10.83 -9.25
C MET A 139 -14.18 -12.13 -9.78
N ASP A 140 -13.36 -13.15 -10.00
CA ASP A 140 -13.81 -14.46 -10.46
C ASP A 140 -14.80 -15.14 -9.49
N LYS A 141 -14.63 -14.96 -8.18
CA LYS A 141 -15.55 -15.46 -7.14
C LYS A 141 -16.99 -14.93 -7.26
N PHE A 142 -17.15 -13.78 -7.91
CA PHE A 142 -18.45 -13.15 -8.20
C PHE A 142 -18.84 -13.27 -9.68
N GLY A 143 -18.20 -14.17 -10.43
CA GLY A 143 -18.45 -14.36 -11.86
C GLY A 143 -18.07 -13.14 -12.70
N TYR A 144 -17.00 -12.42 -12.32
CA TYR A 144 -16.54 -11.19 -12.96
C TYR A 144 -17.59 -10.07 -13.02
N LYS A 145 -18.48 -10.03 -12.04
CA LYS A 145 -19.50 -8.99 -11.89
C LYS A 145 -19.33 -8.28 -10.56
N LEU A 146 -19.56 -6.97 -10.58
CA LEU A 146 -19.59 -6.18 -9.35
C LEU A 146 -20.80 -6.59 -8.50
N PRO A 147 -20.64 -7.00 -7.24
CA PRO A 147 -21.75 -7.50 -6.41
C PRO A 147 -22.89 -6.49 -6.25
N TYR A 148 -22.55 -5.21 -6.03
CA TYR A 148 -23.49 -4.10 -5.94
C TYR A 148 -22.77 -2.76 -6.14
N LYS A 149 -23.49 -1.69 -6.50
CA LYS A 149 -22.90 -0.41 -6.93
C LYS A 149 -21.97 0.25 -5.91
N THR A 150 -22.26 0.07 -4.61
CA THR A 150 -21.48 0.64 -3.50
C THR A 150 -20.40 -0.31 -2.96
N TYR A 151 -20.11 -1.42 -3.66
CA TYR A 151 -19.09 -2.37 -3.22
C TYR A 151 -17.69 -1.76 -3.36
N PHE A 152 -16.91 -1.83 -2.28
CA PHE A 152 -15.55 -1.29 -2.19
C PHE A 152 -14.58 -2.26 -1.47
N GLY A 153 -14.89 -3.56 -1.49
CA GLY A 153 -14.05 -4.61 -0.90
C GLY A 153 -12.97 -5.12 -1.86
N GLY A 154 -12.14 -6.06 -1.42
CA GLY A 154 -11.08 -6.62 -2.24
C GLY A 154 -9.86 -5.71 -2.30
N VAL A 155 -9.74 -4.94 -3.38
CA VAL A 155 -8.60 -4.04 -3.61
C VAL A 155 -9.09 -2.63 -3.94
N SER A 156 -8.56 -1.67 -3.20
CA SER A 156 -8.90 -0.25 -3.31
C SER A 156 -7.69 0.65 -3.04
N ALA A 157 -7.74 1.88 -3.52
CA ALA A 157 -6.68 2.86 -3.33
C ALA A 157 -7.25 4.22 -2.91
N LEU A 158 -6.56 4.88 -1.98
CA LEU A 158 -6.87 6.22 -1.52
C LEU A 158 -5.59 7.03 -1.34
N SER A 159 -5.63 8.32 -1.65
CA SER A 159 -4.60 9.25 -1.19
C SER A 159 -4.71 9.43 0.33
N PRO A 160 -3.63 9.81 1.04
CA PRO A 160 -3.71 10.11 2.47
C PRO A 160 -4.77 11.17 2.79
N GLU A 161 -4.92 12.19 1.94
CA GLU A 161 -5.94 13.22 2.10
C GLU A 161 -7.36 12.62 2.04
N GLN A 162 -7.64 11.78 1.04
CA GLN A 162 -8.93 11.10 0.91
C GLN A 162 -9.19 10.20 2.13
N TYR A 163 -8.17 9.47 2.59
CA TYR A 163 -8.25 8.58 3.75
C TYR A 163 -8.54 9.32 5.05
N MET A 164 -7.86 10.46 5.28
CA MET A 164 -8.09 11.29 6.45
C MET A 164 -9.46 11.97 6.40
N LYS A 165 -9.91 12.40 5.21
CA LYS A 165 -11.23 13.01 5.01
C LYS A 165 -12.39 12.06 5.32
N MET A 166 -12.18 10.76 5.19
CA MET A 166 -13.17 9.73 5.55
C MET A 166 -13.05 9.23 7.00
N ASN A 167 -12.10 9.76 7.78
CA ASN A 167 -11.77 9.29 9.13
C ASN A 167 -11.36 7.80 9.17
N GLY A 168 -10.66 7.34 8.14
CA GLY A 168 -10.23 5.94 8.00
C GLY A 168 -11.39 4.94 8.01
N PHE A 169 -11.07 3.68 8.31
CA PHE A 169 -12.04 2.59 8.34
C PHE A 169 -12.64 2.37 9.75
N PRO A 170 -13.89 1.90 9.89
CA PRO A 170 -14.48 1.55 11.19
C PRO A 170 -13.72 0.44 11.91
N ASN A 171 -13.43 0.66 13.20
CA ASN A 171 -12.65 -0.27 14.04
C ASN A 171 -13.50 -1.33 14.76
N ASN A 172 -14.83 -1.24 14.69
CA ASN A 172 -15.77 -2.06 15.45
C ASN A 172 -16.36 -3.24 14.64
N TYR A 173 -15.91 -3.46 13.41
CA TYR A 173 -16.30 -4.62 12.61
C TYR A 173 -15.32 -5.77 12.84
N TRP A 174 -15.79 -6.75 13.59
CA TRP A 174 -15.10 -8.00 13.85
C TRP A 174 -15.74 -9.10 13.00
N GLY A 175 -14.94 -10.02 12.46
CA GLY A 175 -15.37 -11.12 11.59
C GLY A 175 -15.18 -10.81 10.10
N TRP A 176 -15.59 -11.74 9.24
CA TRP A 176 -15.41 -11.61 7.78
C TRP A 176 -16.37 -10.61 7.13
N GLY A 177 -17.42 -10.21 7.86
CA GLY A 177 -18.58 -9.52 7.31
C GLY A 177 -19.50 -10.50 6.57
N ASP A 178 -20.80 -10.25 6.55
CA ASP A 178 -21.66 -10.92 5.57
C ASP A 178 -21.35 -10.37 4.17
N GLY A 179 -21.81 -11.05 3.12
CA GLY A 179 -21.62 -10.57 1.73
C GLY A 179 -22.16 -9.15 1.48
N LYS A 180 -22.91 -8.57 2.44
CA LYS A 180 -23.46 -7.20 2.43
C LYS A 180 -22.70 -6.21 3.34
N ALA A 181 -21.94 -6.69 4.32
CA ALA A 181 -21.02 -5.97 5.20
C ALA A 181 -19.56 -6.08 4.72
N SER A 182 -19.37 -6.49 3.47
CA SER A 182 -18.23 -6.03 2.69
C SER A 182 -18.14 -4.52 2.82
N PHE A 183 -16.92 -4.02 2.97
CA PHE A 183 -16.61 -2.63 3.29
C PHE A 183 -17.49 -1.66 2.49
N ARG A 184 -18.59 -1.20 3.08
CA ARG A 184 -19.47 -0.23 2.46
C ARG A 184 -18.88 1.12 2.77
N LEU A 185 -17.90 1.49 1.98
CA LEU A 185 -17.34 2.82 2.01
C LEU A 185 -18.41 3.75 1.44
N VAL A 186 -19.12 4.47 2.31
CA VAL A 186 -20.09 5.49 1.89
C VAL A 186 -19.32 6.76 1.53
N CYS A 187 -18.58 6.69 0.43
CA CYS A 187 -18.07 7.89 -0.24
C CYS A 187 -19.19 8.57 -1.03
N ALA A 188 -20.08 7.78 -1.65
CA ALA A 188 -21.20 8.29 -2.43
C ALA A 188 -22.28 8.92 -1.54
N SER A 189 -22.71 10.12 -1.93
CA SER A 189 -23.87 10.83 -1.40
C SER A 189 -25.12 9.93 -1.39
N GLY A 190 -25.49 9.38 -0.23
CA GLY A 190 -26.76 8.70 0.00
C GLY A 190 -26.67 7.34 0.72
N ALA A 191 -27.09 7.34 1.99
CA ALA A 191 -27.51 6.21 2.83
C ALA A 191 -26.43 5.27 3.43
N ILE A 192 -26.04 5.53 4.69
CA ILE A 192 -26.19 4.70 5.93
C ILE A 192 -25.98 5.65 7.14
N PRO A 193 -26.73 5.58 8.26
CA PRO A 193 -26.41 6.38 9.45
C PRO A 193 -25.18 5.78 10.14
N GLY A 194 -24.05 6.50 10.14
CA GLY A 194 -22.90 6.21 11.01
C GLY A 194 -21.51 6.31 10.38
N VAL A 195 -21.36 6.19 9.06
CA VAL A 195 -20.07 6.34 8.37
C VAL A 195 -20.31 6.89 6.97
N ALA A 196 -20.65 8.17 6.85
CA ALA A 196 -20.79 8.86 5.56
C ALA A 196 -20.68 10.35 5.83
N LEU A 197 -19.79 11.08 5.17
CA LEU A 197 -19.94 12.51 4.87
C LEU A 197 -18.75 13.15 4.10
N SER A 198 -18.02 12.40 3.24
CA SER A 198 -16.96 13.04 2.44
C SER A 198 -17.39 13.45 1.02
N GLY A 199 -18.57 13.01 0.56
CA GLY A 199 -19.15 13.40 -0.74
C GLY A 199 -18.31 13.00 -1.96
N MET A 200 -17.42 12.02 -1.83
CA MET A 200 -16.52 11.59 -2.89
C MET A 200 -17.18 10.53 -3.79
N VAL A 201 -16.98 10.55 -5.10
CA VAL A 201 -17.43 9.47 -5.97
C VAL A 201 -16.42 8.31 -5.91
N ILE A 202 -16.79 7.09 -6.30
CA ILE A 202 -15.83 5.98 -6.43
C ILE A 202 -15.34 5.93 -7.87
N SER A 203 -14.03 6.04 -8.10
CA SER A 203 -13.39 5.79 -9.40
C SER A 203 -13.22 4.30 -9.64
N ARG A 204 -13.44 3.84 -10.87
CA ARG A 204 -13.32 2.43 -11.25
C ARG A 204 -12.71 2.29 -12.65
N PRO A 205 -11.78 1.34 -12.87
CA PRO A 205 -11.33 0.98 -14.21
C PRO A 205 -12.44 0.28 -15.00
N SER A 206 -12.23 0.14 -16.31
CA SER A 206 -13.08 -0.72 -17.15
C SER A 206 -13.12 -2.14 -16.59
N ILE A 207 -14.28 -2.80 -16.68
CA ILE A 207 -14.46 -4.21 -16.28
C ILE A 207 -13.48 -5.13 -17.01
N GLN A 208 -13.06 -4.77 -18.23
CA GLN A 208 -12.10 -5.57 -18.98
C GLN A 208 -10.72 -5.62 -18.31
N TYR A 209 -10.29 -4.52 -17.70
CA TYR A 209 -8.96 -4.39 -17.10
C TYR A 209 -8.98 -4.65 -15.58
N GLY A 210 -10.04 -4.27 -14.87
CA GLY A 210 -10.15 -4.48 -13.42
C GLY A 210 -10.59 -5.90 -13.01
N ARG A 211 -10.13 -6.92 -13.75
CA ARG A 211 -10.39 -8.32 -13.44
C ARG A 211 -9.40 -8.83 -12.40
N TYR A 212 -9.90 -9.60 -11.44
CA TYR A 212 -9.09 -10.23 -10.39
C TYR A 212 -9.40 -11.71 -10.24
N ARG A 213 -8.36 -12.47 -9.94
CA ARG A 213 -8.41 -13.88 -9.60
C ARG A 213 -8.24 -14.03 -8.09
N MET A 214 -9.18 -14.71 -7.44
CA MET A 214 -9.02 -15.12 -6.05
C MET A 214 -8.23 -16.42 -5.94
N ILE A 215 -7.16 -16.42 -5.15
CA ILE A 215 -6.47 -17.62 -4.70
C ILE A 215 -7.43 -18.38 -3.79
N LYS A 216 -7.72 -19.63 -4.14
CA LYS A 216 -8.67 -20.45 -3.37
C LYS A 216 -8.05 -20.87 -2.05
N HIS A 217 -8.75 -20.61 -0.96
CA HIS A 217 -8.41 -21.12 0.38
C HIS A 217 -9.68 -21.59 1.11
N GLY A 218 -9.49 -22.42 2.14
CA GLY A 218 -10.58 -22.83 3.03
C GLY A 218 -11.03 -21.67 3.92
N HIS A 219 -12.15 -21.86 4.61
CA HIS A 219 -12.60 -20.86 5.58
C HIS A 219 -11.71 -20.89 6.83
N ASP A 220 -11.03 -19.78 7.13
CA ASP A 220 -10.16 -19.71 8.30
C ASP A 220 -10.96 -19.63 9.60
N LYS A 221 -10.38 -20.12 10.71
CA LYS A 221 -10.95 -19.97 12.06
C LYS A 221 -10.87 -18.49 12.46
N GLY A 222 -11.91 -17.93 13.08
CA GLY A 222 -11.97 -16.50 13.46
C GLY A 222 -12.46 -15.56 12.36
N ASN A 223 -12.79 -16.11 11.18
CA ASN A 223 -13.40 -15.42 10.05
C ASN A 223 -14.89 -15.78 9.90
N GLU A 224 -15.59 -16.08 11.00
CA GLU A 224 -16.99 -16.48 10.92
C GLU A 224 -17.85 -15.41 10.22
N GLN A 225 -18.84 -15.87 9.44
CA GLN A 225 -19.78 -14.96 8.80
C GLN A 225 -20.60 -14.25 9.86
N ASN A 226 -20.63 -12.92 9.80
CA ASN A 226 -21.40 -12.14 10.76
C ASN A 226 -22.89 -12.49 10.67
N PRO A 227 -23.60 -12.58 11.81
CA PRO A 227 -25.04 -12.83 11.83
C PRO A 227 -25.78 -11.73 11.05
N LYS A 228 -26.90 -12.13 10.42
CA LYS A 228 -27.76 -11.27 9.59
C LYS A 228 -28.58 -10.27 10.41
#